data_AF-A0A1G0SWD9-F1
#
_entry.id   AF-A0A1G0SWD9-F1
#
_cell.length_a   1.000
_cell.length_b   1.000
_cell.length_c   1.000
_cell.angle_alpha   90.00
_cell.angle_beta   90.00
_cell.angle_gamma   90.00
#
_symmetry.space_group_name_H-M   'P 1'
#
loop_
_entity.id
_entity.type
_entity.pdbx_description
1 polymer ?
#
loop_
_entity_poly.entity_id
_entity_poly.type
_entity_poly.pdbx_seq_one_letter_code
_entity_poly.pdbx_strand_id
1 'polypeptide(L)'
;MKKIILITSVMLTLEVIFAQTEIEINQSRLSKHSASQKVGYDSVDKECNCGEIIIYEEEFYPTVQIGKQCWFAKNLNVGIMIPYQTTGNYSPIMTPQMIPFNFKSAPINTGVIGSPHYLIGTQSDNSIIEKYCFDADCNIYGGYYQWDEAMQYSTTPGAKGICPNGWHIPTSEEFEILLESISNDGEALKKIVHGISNGTGTNASGFSILIRGDIRHQGENYIGSIEAFWSSTEVRMPKTYIIARYARTLGVCDVNSIIYMNAYSKYIPFNVRCIKNRTE
;
A
#
# COMPACT_ATOMS: atom_id res chain seq x y z
N MET A 1 69.35 -31.22 34.63
CA MET A 1 68.82 -30.78 33.32
C MET A 1 68.08 -31.86 32.52
N LYS A 2 68.32 -33.18 32.70
CA LYS A 2 67.56 -34.22 31.96
C LYS A 2 66.11 -34.50 32.45
N LYS A 3 65.72 -34.08 33.66
CA LYS A 3 64.35 -34.30 34.21
C LYS A 3 63.32 -33.22 33.81
N ILE A 4 63.74 -32.03 33.40
CA ILE A 4 62.83 -30.92 33.03
C ILE A 4 62.35 -31.05 31.57
N ILE A 5 63.19 -31.61 30.68
CA ILE A 5 62.88 -31.85 29.26
C ILE A 5 61.79 -32.93 29.08
N LEU A 6 61.70 -33.90 30.00
CA LEU A 6 60.72 -34.99 29.93
C LEU A 6 59.30 -34.48 30.23
N ILE A 7 59.14 -33.48 31.10
CA ILE A 7 57.82 -32.95 31.51
C ILE A 7 57.24 -32.04 30.42
N THR A 8 58.07 -31.23 29.75
CA THR A 8 57.64 -30.41 28.62
C THR A 8 57.28 -31.25 27.39
N SER A 9 57.98 -32.37 27.16
CA SER A 9 57.64 -33.30 26.07
C SER A 9 56.31 -34.02 26.28
N VAL A 10 55.94 -34.33 27.53
CA VAL A 10 54.68 -35.01 27.85
C VAL A 10 53.48 -34.07 27.73
N MET A 11 53.64 -32.78 28.07
CA MET A 11 52.57 -31.79 27.93
C MET A 11 52.24 -31.47 26.47
N LEU A 12 53.25 -31.38 25.60
CA LEU A 12 53.05 -31.22 24.15
C LEU A 12 52.35 -32.43 23.50
N THR A 13 52.55 -33.65 24.02
CA THR A 13 51.85 -34.84 23.50
C THR A 13 50.40 -34.93 23.94
N LEU A 14 50.02 -34.37 25.10
CA LEU A 14 48.63 -34.38 25.58
C LEU A 14 47.75 -33.38 24.81
N GLU A 15 48.25 -32.19 24.50
CA GLU A 15 47.50 -31.19 23.72
C GLU A 15 47.20 -31.68 22.28
N VAL A 16 48.12 -32.42 21.66
CA VAL A 16 47.93 -33.02 20.33
C VAL A 16 46.88 -34.14 20.36
N ILE A 17 46.81 -34.92 21.44
CA ILE A 17 45.80 -35.98 21.59
C ILE A 17 44.39 -35.40 21.71
N PHE A 18 44.20 -34.31 22.48
CA PHE A 18 42.89 -33.66 22.61
C PHE A 18 42.40 -33.04 21.28
N ALA A 19 43.29 -32.46 20.48
CA ALA A 19 42.95 -31.94 19.16
C ALA A 19 42.55 -33.04 18.16
N GLN A 20 43.17 -34.21 18.23
CA GLN A 20 42.88 -35.33 17.33
C GLN A 20 41.48 -35.95 17.60
N THR A 21 41.05 -35.98 18.86
CA THR A 21 39.74 -36.55 19.25
C THR A 21 38.54 -35.69 18.85
N GLU A 22 38.68 -34.36 18.75
CA GLU A 22 37.58 -33.49 18.31
C GLU A 22 37.33 -33.55 16.79
N ILE A 23 38.36 -33.88 16.00
CA ILE A 23 38.25 -34.01 14.53
C ILE A 23 37.51 -35.30 14.15
N GLU A 24 37.79 -36.42 14.82
CA GLU A 24 37.12 -37.70 14.54
C GLU A 24 35.62 -37.71 14.95
N ILE A 25 35.26 -37.00 16.03
CA ILE A 25 33.85 -36.85 16.44
C ILE A 25 33.06 -36.02 15.39
N ASN A 26 33.67 -34.97 14.82
CA ASN A 26 33.03 -34.16 13.78
C ASN A 26 32.89 -34.90 12.43
N GLN A 27 33.83 -35.77 12.06
CA GLN A 27 33.72 -36.59 10.84
C GLN A 27 32.63 -37.67 10.95
N SER A 28 32.42 -38.23 12.15
CA SER A 28 31.31 -39.18 12.42
C SER A 28 29.90 -38.54 12.38
N ARG A 29 29.80 -37.22 12.64
CA ARG A 29 28.55 -36.44 12.52
C ARG A 29 28.19 -36.09 11.07
N LEU A 30 29.19 -35.93 10.20
CA LEU A 30 28.99 -35.57 8.79
C LEU A 30 28.65 -36.78 7.88
N SER A 31 28.95 -38.01 8.29
CA SER A 31 28.63 -39.22 7.50
C SER A 31 27.27 -39.86 7.77
N LYS A 32 26.50 -39.36 8.75
CA LYS A 32 25.15 -39.86 9.08
C LYS A 32 24.00 -39.08 8.43
N HIS A 33 24.27 -38.06 7.61
CA HIS A 33 23.25 -37.26 6.93
C HIS A 33 22.99 -37.65 5.46
N SER A 34 23.49 -38.80 4.99
CA SER A 34 23.23 -39.33 3.65
C SER A 34 22.66 -40.75 3.67
N ALA A 35 21.36 -40.90 3.98
CA ALA A 35 20.55 -42.05 3.59
C ALA A 35 19.05 -41.73 3.67
N SER A 36 18.38 -41.88 2.53
CA SER A 36 16.96 -41.65 2.23
C SER A 36 15.95 -42.19 3.26
N GLN A 37 14.97 -41.36 3.65
CA GLN A 37 13.66 -41.80 4.10
C GLN A 37 12.57 -41.11 3.24
N LYS A 38 11.92 -41.88 2.38
CA LYS A 38 10.72 -41.47 1.61
C LYS A 38 9.53 -41.35 2.57
N VAL A 39 9.00 -40.14 2.76
CA VAL A 39 7.67 -39.88 3.34
C VAL A 39 7.09 -38.63 2.66
N GLY A 40 5.85 -38.75 2.13
CA GLY A 40 4.89 -37.68 1.84
C GLY A 40 5.34 -36.47 1.02
N TYR A 41 4.90 -36.38 -0.24
CA TYR A 41 4.73 -35.09 -0.89
C TYR A 41 3.50 -34.42 -0.24
N ASP A 42 3.71 -33.69 0.84
CA ASP A 42 2.77 -32.68 1.29
C ASP A 42 3.09 -31.41 0.50
N SER A 43 2.07 -30.87 -0.16
CA SER A 43 2.11 -29.66 -0.97
C SER A 43 2.76 -28.51 -0.20
N VAL A 44 3.96 -28.10 -0.61
CA VAL A 44 4.49 -26.78 -0.30
C VAL A 44 3.55 -25.80 -1.00
N ASP A 45 2.63 -25.22 -0.23
CA ASP A 45 1.88 -24.03 -0.64
C ASP A 45 2.89 -23.07 -1.24
N LYS A 46 2.67 -22.68 -2.50
CA LYS A 46 3.49 -21.71 -3.21
C LYS A 46 3.41 -20.40 -2.46
N GLU A 47 4.35 -20.21 -1.55
CA GLU A 47 4.39 -19.10 -0.62
C GLU A 47 4.46 -17.79 -1.42
N CYS A 48 3.62 -16.83 -1.04
CA CYS A 48 3.56 -15.55 -1.71
C CYS A 48 4.86 -14.79 -1.42
N ASN A 49 5.82 -14.82 -2.36
CA ASN A 49 7.09 -14.08 -2.23
C ASN A 49 6.84 -12.57 -2.15
N CYS A 50 6.58 -12.07 -0.95
CA CYS A 50 6.54 -10.66 -0.59
C CYS A 50 7.87 -10.28 0.06
N GLY A 51 8.23 -9.01 -0.02
CA GLY A 51 9.52 -8.48 0.46
C GLY A 51 10.51 -8.18 -0.67
N GLU A 52 10.21 -8.58 -1.91
CA GLU A 52 10.97 -8.17 -3.09
C GLU A 52 10.62 -6.73 -3.49
N ILE A 53 11.54 -6.06 -4.18
CA ILE A 53 11.33 -4.76 -4.80
C ILE A 53 10.91 -4.99 -6.25
N ILE A 54 9.73 -4.50 -6.62
CA ILE A 54 9.24 -4.51 -8.01
C ILE A 54 9.72 -3.24 -8.71
N ILE A 55 10.35 -3.41 -9.87
CA ILE A 55 10.73 -2.30 -10.75
C ILE A 55 9.65 -2.18 -11.82
N TYR A 56 8.99 -1.03 -11.91
CA TYR A 56 7.92 -0.79 -12.87
C TYR A 56 7.89 0.68 -13.28
N GLU A 57 7.89 0.97 -14.58
CA GLU A 57 7.91 2.34 -15.14
C GLU A 57 8.99 3.23 -14.48
N GLU A 58 10.22 2.72 -14.40
CA GLU A 58 11.40 3.41 -13.81
C GLU A 58 11.30 3.73 -12.30
N GLU A 59 10.25 3.24 -11.63
CA GLU A 59 10.03 3.39 -10.19
C GLU A 59 10.26 2.08 -9.44
N PHE A 60 10.64 2.20 -8.16
CA PHE A 60 10.88 1.07 -7.26
C PHE A 60 9.74 0.96 -6.25
N TYR A 61 9.09 -0.21 -6.21
CA TYR A 61 7.97 -0.52 -5.34
C TYR A 61 8.31 -1.68 -4.39
N PRO A 62 8.71 -1.39 -3.14
CA PRO A 62 8.85 -2.41 -2.12
C PRO A 62 7.52 -3.12 -1.88
N THR A 63 7.57 -4.40 -1.56
CA THR A 63 6.38 -5.20 -1.26
C THR A 63 6.38 -5.66 0.20
N VAL A 64 5.20 -5.81 0.76
CA VAL A 64 5.01 -6.23 2.15
C VAL A 64 3.91 -7.29 2.24
N GLN A 65 4.17 -8.32 3.04
CA GLN A 65 3.16 -9.32 3.37
C GLN A 65 2.31 -8.83 4.53
N ILE A 66 1.00 -8.81 4.35
CA ILE A 66 0.04 -8.47 5.40
C ILE A 66 -1.03 -9.56 5.42
N GLY A 67 -1.06 -10.35 6.51
CA GLY A 67 -1.79 -11.60 6.54
C GLY A 67 -1.34 -12.55 5.41
N LYS A 68 -2.29 -12.92 4.54
CA LYS A 68 -2.03 -13.76 3.35
C LYS A 68 -1.89 -12.95 2.06
N GLN A 69 -1.94 -11.63 2.13
CA GLN A 69 -1.91 -10.74 0.97
C GLN A 69 -0.54 -10.09 0.80
N CYS A 70 -0.20 -9.80 -0.45
CA CYS A 70 1.04 -9.11 -0.81
C CYS A 70 0.74 -7.74 -1.38
N TRP A 71 1.21 -6.71 -0.71
CA TRP A 71 0.87 -5.33 -1.03
C TRP A 71 2.09 -4.56 -1.48
N PHE A 72 1.90 -3.60 -2.38
CA PHE A 72 2.87 -2.51 -2.51
C PHE A 72 2.90 -1.69 -1.23
N ALA A 73 4.11 -1.40 -0.75
CA ALA A 73 4.36 -0.51 0.40
C ALA A 73 4.49 0.97 -0.02
N LYS A 74 4.45 1.26 -1.33
CA LYS A 74 4.51 2.61 -1.92
C LYS A 74 3.33 2.80 -2.88
N ASN A 75 2.75 4.01 -2.90
CA ASN A 75 1.69 4.38 -3.85
C ASN A 75 2.26 4.39 -5.28
N LEU A 76 1.46 3.99 -6.28
CA LEU A 76 1.86 4.06 -7.68
C LEU A 76 2.17 5.50 -8.11
N ASN A 77 3.20 5.66 -8.93
CA ASN A 77 3.63 6.94 -9.50
C ASN A 77 3.95 6.80 -11.01
N VAL A 78 3.08 6.15 -11.75
CA VAL A 78 3.27 5.83 -13.18
C VAL A 78 2.51 6.77 -14.10
N GLY A 79 3.00 6.94 -15.33
CA GLY A 79 2.37 7.79 -16.34
C GLY A 79 2.83 9.25 -16.34
N ILE A 80 2.28 9.99 -17.29
CA ILE A 80 2.62 11.39 -17.59
C ILE A 80 1.82 12.32 -16.68
N MET A 81 2.51 13.28 -16.06
CA MET A 81 1.86 14.30 -15.25
C MET A 81 1.06 15.25 -16.17
N ILE A 82 -0.23 15.39 -15.89
CA ILE A 82 -1.06 16.42 -16.51
C ILE A 82 -1.37 17.54 -15.50
N PRO A 83 -1.51 18.80 -15.96
CA PRO A 83 -1.77 19.91 -15.06
C PRO A 83 -3.17 19.77 -14.45
N TYR A 84 -3.27 19.94 -13.13
CA TYR A 84 -4.55 20.10 -12.45
C TYR A 84 -4.96 21.58 -12.55
N GLN A 85 -5.87 21.93 -13.48
CA GLN A 85 -6.35 23.31 -13.63
C GLN A 85 -7.77 23.44 -13.10
N THR A 86 -7.94 24.17 -12.00
CA THR A 86 -9.24 24.67 -11.57
C THR A 86 -9.54 25.95 -12.34
N THR A 87 -10.64 26.03 -13.07
CA THR A 87 -11.09 27.30 -13.65
C THR A 87 -11.45 28.28 -12.51
N GLY A 88 -10.58 29.26 -12.23
CA GLY A 88 -10.85 30.38 -11.31
C GLY A 88 -9.60 30.87 -10.60
N ASN A 89 -9.53 32.18 -10.29
CA ASN A 89 -8.41 32.86 -9.59
C ASN A 89 -8.28 32.45 -8.10
N TYR A 90 -8.64 31.22 -7.74
CA TYR A 90 -8.41 30.68 -6.41
C TYR A 90 -7.06 29.95 -6.44
N SER A 91 -6.13 30.40 -5.60
CA SER A 91 -4.95 29.64 -5.21
C SER A 91 -5.38 28.22 -4.80
N PRO A 92 -4.56 27.15 -4.97
CA PRO A 92 -4.94 25.78 -4.64
C PRO A 92 -5.10 25.63 -3.12
N ILE A 93 -6.24 26.08 -2.62
CA ILE A 93 -6.79 25.72 -1.32
C ILE A 93 -7.98 24.83 -1.67
N MET A 94 -7.68 23.64 -2.20
CA MET A 94 -8.71 22.61 -2.28
C MET A 94 -8.81 21.97 -0.92
N THR A 95 -9.53 22.63 -0.01
CA THR A 95 -10.23 21.87 1.02
C THR A 95 -10.99 20.76 0.31
N PRO A 96 -10.81 19.48 0.68
CA PRO A 96 -11.90 18.55 0.52
C PRO A 96 -12.98 19.12 1.44
N GLN A 97 -13.85 19.99 0.92
CA GLN A 97 -15.20 20.05 1.43
C GLN A 97 -15.81 18.68 1.12
N MET A 98 -15.40 17.71 1.94
CA MET A 98 -16.29 16.69 2.41
C MET A 98 -17.46 17.44 3.00
N ILE A 99 -18.46 17.74 2.17
CA ILE A 99 -19.81 17.81 2.71
C ILE A 99 -20.08 16.36 3.09
N PRO A 100 -20.12 15.98 4.38
CA PRO A 100 -20.94 14.83 4.73
C PRO A 100 -22.33 15.23 4.26
N PHE A 101 -22.80 14.67 3.15
CA PHE A 101 -24.16 14.91 2.67
C PHE A 101 -25.12 14.35 3.72
N ASN A 102 -25.41 15.15 4.74
CA ASN A 102 -26.49 14.93 5.68
C ASN A 102 -27.76 15.36 4.94
N PHE A 103 -28.46 14.38 4.37
CA PHE A 103 -29.66 14.56 3.57
C PHE A 103 -30.86 14.92 4.46
N LYS A 104 -30.83 16.08 5.12
CA LYS A 104 -32.01 16.70 5.72
C LYS A 104 -31.94 18.21 5.52
N SER A 105 -32.87 18.72 4.71
CA SER A 105 -33.23 20.13 4.52
C SER A 105 -32.20 21.07 3.87
N ALA A 106 -32.10 21.03 2.53
CA ALA A 106 -31.93 22.27 1.77
C ALA A 106 -32.95 22.29 0.62
N PRO A 107 -33.84 23.29 0.54
CA PRO A 107 -34.85 23.36 -0.49
C PRO A 107 -34.21 23.67 -1.85
N ILE A 108 -34.72 22.99 -2.87
CA ILE A 108 -34.36 23.17 -4.27
C ILE A 108 -34.96 24.52 -4.70
N ASN A 109 -34.12 25.55 -4.86
CA ASN A 109 -34.53 26.75 -5.58
C ASN A 109 -33.71 26.89 -6.85
N THR A 110 -34.43 26.72 -7.95
CA THR A 110 -34.04 26.95 -9.33
C THR A 110 -33.62 28.40 -9.53
N GLY A 111 -32.32 28.61 -9.77
CA GLY A 111 -31.77 29.92 -10.07
C GLY A 111 -30.24 29.87 -10.07
N VAL A 112 -29.66 29.40 -11.17
CA VAL A 112 -28.22 29.50 -11.51
C VAL A 112 -27.28 29.27 -10.32
N ILE A 113 -27.22 28.05 -9.80
CA ILE A 113 -26.16 27.61 -8.89
C ILE A 113 -25.13 26.89 -9.75
N GLY A 114 -23.89 27.38 -9.73
CA GLY A 114 -22.82 27.03 -10.65
C GLY A 114 -22.67 25.53 -10.89
N SER A 115 -22.45 25.19 -12.16
CA SER A 115 -21.98 23.86 -12.57
C SER A 115 -20.79 23.43 -11.70
N PRO A 116 -20.70 22.14 -11.33
CA PRO A 116 -19.50 21.63 -10.65
C PRO A 116 -18.29 21.98 -11.51
N HIS A 117 -17.25 22.52 -10.86
CA HIS A 117 -16.04 23.05 -11.48
C HIS A 117 -15.60 22.18 -12.67
N TYR A 118 -15.52 22.79 -13.87
CA TYR A 118 -15.04 22.10 -15.06
C TYR A 118 -13.52 21.90 -14.90
N LEU A 119 -13.10 20.66 -14.65
CA LEU A 119 -11.70 20.27 -14.64
C LEU A 119 -11.13 20.46 -16.06
N ILE A 120 -10.21 21.39 -16.26
CA ILE A 120 -9.47 21.48 -17.53
C ILE A 120 -8.29 20.51 -17.41
N GLY A 121 -8.38 19.38 -18.12
CA GLY A 121 -7.41 18.28 -18.04
C GLY A 121 -7.98 17.08 -17.29
N THR A 122 -8.91 16.37 -17.92
CA THR A 122 -9.39 15.06 -17.47
C THR A 122 -8.47 13.96 -17.96
N GLN A 123 -8.23 12.93 -17.16
CA GLN A 123 -7.54 11.73 -17.63
C GLN A 123 -8.47 11.02 -18.61
N SER A 124 -8.15 11.13 -19.89
CA SER A 124 -9.04 10.81 -21.00
C SER A 124 -8.32 10.29 -22.24
N ASP A 125 -6.99 10.30 -22.26
CA ASP A 125 -6.21 9.63 -23.29
C ASP A 125 -5.91 8.19 -22.88
N ASN A 126 -6.79 7.28 -23.30
CA ASN A 126 -6.70 5.87 -22.95
C ASN A 126 -5.48 5.13 -23.54
N SER A 127 -4.60 5.82 -24.28
CA SER A 127 -3.39 5.24 -24.87
C SER A 127 -2.13 5.47 -24.04
N ILE A 128 -2.17 6.40 -23.10
CA ILE A 128 -1.07 6.73 -22.19
C ILE A 128 -1.60 6.76 -20.76
N ILE A 129 -0.77 6.36 -19.80
CA ILE A 129 -1.18 6.54 -18.40
C ILE A 129 -1.01 8.01 -18.04
N GLU A 130 -2.05 8.64 -17.53
CA GLU A 130 -2.05 10.04 -17.08
C GLU A 130 -2.11 10.09 -15.56
N LYS A 131 -1.51 11.10 -14.92
CA LYS A 131 -1.59 11.30 -13.46
C LYS A 131 -1.70 12.77 -13.08
N TYR A 132 -2.38 13.04 -11.96
CA TYR A 132 -2.25 14.32 -11.27
C TYR A 132 -1.17 14.22 -10.20
N CYS A 133 -0.41 15.32 -10.08
CA CYS A 133 0.57 15.53 -9.03
C CYS A 133 0.26 16.84 -8.34
N PHE A 134 -0.38 16.76 -7.18
CA PHE A 134 -0.67 17.95 -6.41
C PHE A 134 0.61 18.48 -5.75
N ASP A 135 0.83 19.79 -5.86
CA ASP A 135 2.06 20.50 -5.44
C ASP A 135 3.38 19.88 -5.96
N ALA A 136 3.32 19.10 -7.05
CA ALA A 136 4.43 18.37 -7.66
C ALA A 136 5.10 17.28 -6.79
N ASP A 137 4.52 16.90 -5.65
CA ASP A 137 5.11 15.94 -4.69
C ASP A 137 4.78 14.45 -4.97
N CYS A 138 4.55 14.10 -6.24
CA CYS A 138 4.25 12.72 -6.65
C CYS A 138 5.33 11.70 -6.27
N ASN A 139 6.59 12.14 -6.16
CA ASN A 139 7.68 11.27 -5.74
C ASN A 139 7.56 10.81 -4.28
N ILE A 140 6.81 11.57 -3.48
CA ILE A 140 6.58 11.32 -2.05
C ILE A 140 5.22 10.61 -1.86
N TYR A 141 4.14 11.17 -2.41
CA TYR A 141 2.77 10.73 -2.14
C TYR A 141 2.19 9.80 -3.23
N GLY A 142 2.87 9.65 -4.37
CA GLY A 142 2.36 8.93 -5.53
C GLY A 142 1.45 9.78 -6.42
N GLY A 143 1.10 9.22 -7.57
CA GLY A 143 0.15 9.80 -8.51
C GLY A 143 -1.29 9.66 -8.03
N TYR A 144 -2.11 10.65 -8.41
CA TYR A 144 -3.55 10.62 -8.19
C TYR A 144 -4.25 10.35 -9.52
N TYR A 145 -5.14 9.36 -9.51
CA TYR A 145 -5.79 8.83 -10.70
C TYR A 145 -7.30 8.85 -10.53
N GLN A 146 -8.02 9.29 -11.55
CA GLN A 146 -9.44 9.05 -11.70
C GLN A 146 -9.67 7.55 -11.86
N TRP A 147 -10.85 7.07 -11.46
CA TRP A 147 -11.06 5.63 -11.35
C TRP A 147 -10.98 4.93 -12.71
N ASP A 148 -11.56 5.53 -13.75
CA ASP A 148 -11.54 4.94 -15.10
C ASP A 148 -10.09 4.84 -15.61
N GLU A 149 -9.25 5.84 -15.35
CA GLU A 149 -7.82 5.83 -15.68
C GLU A 149 -7.04 4.76 -14.90
N ALA A 150 -7.22 4.73 -13.57
CA ALA A 150 -6.63 3.73 -12.70
C ALA A 150 -6.97 2.31 -13.18
N MET A 151 -8.23 2.07 -13.50
CA MET A 151 -8.72 0.78 -13.97
C MET A 151 -8.38 0.47 -15.43
N GLN A 152 -7.70 1.38 -16.14
CA GLN A 152 -7.47 1.27 -17.58
C GLN A 152 -8.78 0.97 -18.32
N TYR A 153 -9.84 1.68 -17.93
CA TYR A 153 -11.20 1.61 -18.44
C TYR A 153 -11.88 0.24 -18.33
N SER A 154 -11.30 -0.68 -17.54
CA SER A 154 -11.96 -1.92 -17.15
C SER A 154 -12.99 -1.68 -16.05
N THR A 155 -14.07 -2.45 -16.08
CA THR A 155 -15.07 -2.47 -14.99
C THR A 155 -15.05 -3.77 -14.19
N THR A 156 -14.13 -4.69 -14.48
CA THR A 156 -14.00 -5.97 -13.79
C THR A 156 -13.31 -5.76 -12.44
N PRO A 157 -13.94 -6.12 -11.30
CA PRO A 157 -13.24 -6.14 -10.00
C PRO A 157 -12.00 -7.03 -10.08
N GLY A 158 -10.91 -6.58 -9.48
CA GLY A 158 -9.62 -7.27 -9.54
C GLY A 158 -8.88 -7.11 -10.88
N ALA A 159 -9.31 -6.19 -11.75
CA ALA A 159 -8.56 -5.91 -12.98
C ALA A 159 -7.16 -5.36 -12.69
N LYS A 160 -6.21 -5.71 -13.56
CA LYS A 160 -4.83 -5.21 -13.51
C LYS A 160 -4.79 -3.68 -13.39
N GLY A 161 -5.58 -2.98 -14.21
CA GLY A 161 -5.53 -1.53 -14.31
C GLY A 161 -4.11 -1.05 -14.65
N ILE A 162 -3.69 0.04 -14.01
CA ILE A 162 -2.34 0.61 -14.10
C ILE A 162 -1.28 -0.14 -13.28
N CYS A 163 -1.61 -1.27 -12.64
CA CYS A 163 -0.63 -2.10 -11.95
C CYS A 163 0.22 -2.93 -12.94
N PRO A 164 1.43 -3.37 -12.53
CA PRO A 164 2.25 -4.25 -13.36
C PRO A 164 1.62 -5.63 -13.54
N ASN A 165 2.12 -6.41 -14.50
CA ASN A 165 1.66 -7.78 -14.72
C ASN A 165 1.84 -8.66 -13.47
N GLY A 166 0.84 -9.47 -13.14
CA GLY A 166 0.80 -10.27 -11.91
C GLY A 166 0.31 -9.50 -10.68
N TRP A 167 -0.06 -8.24 -10.84
CA TRP A 167 -0.63 -7.37 -9.81
C TRP A 167 -1.93 -6.74 -10.32
N HIS A 168 -2.77 -6.28 -9.40
CA HIS A 168 -4.05 -5.65 -9.74
C HIS A 168 -4.47 -4.57 -8.75
N ILE A 169 -5.52 -3.82 -9.14
CA ILE A 169 -6.15 -2.83 -8.26
C ILE A 169 -7.05 -3.55 -7.26
N PRO A 170 -6.86 -3.33 -5.94
CA PRO A 170 -7.52 -4.12 -4.91
C PRO A 170 -9.05 -4.07 -4.97
N THR A 171 -9.70 -5.21 -4.76
CA THR A 171 -11.14 -5.23 -4.53
C THR A 171 -11.49 -4.72 -3.14
N SER A 172 -12.76 -4.44 -2.89
CA SER A 172 -13.21 -4.05 -1.54
C SER A 172 -13.03 -5.20 -0.54
N GLU A 173 -13.24 -6.44 -0.97
CA GLU A 173 -13.03 -7.64 -0.15
C GLU A 173 -11.55 -7.79 0.23
N GLU A 174 -10.63 -7.44 -0.67
CA GLU A 174 -9.20 -7.47 -0.36
C GLU A 174 -8.79 -6.40 0.63
N PHE A 175 -9.38 -5.21 0.56
CA PHE A 175 -9.21 -4.21 1.62
C PHE A 175 -9.81 -4.70 2.95
N GLU A 176 -10.97 -5.33 2.96
CA GLU A 176 -11.57 -5.88 4.18
C GLU A 176 -10.65 -6.93 4.85
N ILE A 177 -10.03 -7.82 4.07
CA ILE A 177 -9.04 -8.79 4.57
C ILE A 177 -7.81 -8.08 5.15
N LEU A 178 -7.31 -7.02 4.50
CA LEU A 178 -6.23 -6.20 5.03
C LEU A 178 -6.61 -5.61 6.39
N LEU A 179 -7.81 -5.02 6.50
CA LEU A 179 -8.28 -4.39 7.73
C LEU A 179 -8.46 -5.38 8.88
N GLU A 180 -8.98 -6.57 8.59
CA GLU A 180 -9.10 -7.65 9.57
C GLU A 180 -7.71 -8.07 10.10
N SER A 181 -6.72 -8.21 9.21
CA SER A 181 -5.37 -8.66 9.58
C SER A 181 -4.61 -7.69 10.52
N ILE A 182 -5.02 -6.42 10.54
CA ILE A 182 -4.45 -5.37 11.40
C ILE A 182 -5.38 -4.99 12.54
N SER A 183 -6.44 -5.77 12.81
CA SER A 183 -7.44 -5.47 13.84
C SER A 183 -8.09 -4.09 13.70
N ASN A 184 -8.27 -3.61 12.47
CA ASN A 184 -8.80 -2.28 12.13
C ASN A 184 -8.02 -1.10 12.75
N ASP A 185 -6.72 -1.28 13.04
CA ASP A 185 -5.88 -0.20 13.57
C ASP A 185 -5.28 0.67 12.45
N GLY A 186 -5.84 1.87 12.25
CA GLY A 186 -5.34 2.86 11.29
C GLY A 186 -3.90 3.27 11.51
N GLU A 187 -3.41 3.26 12.74
CA GLU A 187 -2.01 3.63 13.01
C GLU A 187 -1.04 2.58 12.44
N ALA A 188 -1.45 1.32 12.35
CA ALA A 188 -0.64 0.24 11.79
C ALA A 188 -0.37 0.40 10.29
N LEU A 189 -1.23 1.12 9.55
CA LEU A 189 -1.06 1.37 8.12
C LEU A 189 -0.19 2.58 7.80
N LYS A 190 -0.11 3.54 8.72
CA LYS A 190 0.56 4.83 8.50
C LYS A 190 2.07 4.70 8.68
N LYS A 191 2.83 5.37 7.83
CA LYS A 191 4.29 5.49 7.99
C LYS A 191 4.60 6.29 9.27
N ILE A 192 5.68 5.91 9.96
CA ILE A 192 6.19 6.68 11.10
C ILE A 192 6.74 8.01 10.57
N VAL A 193 6.11 9.12 10.95
CA VAL A 193 6.60 10.48 10.70
C VAL A 193 6.91 11.13 12.04
N HIS A 194 8.19 11.33 12.34
CA HIS A 194 8.62 11.96 13.59
C HIS A 194 8.35 13.48 13.54
N GLY A 195 7.70 14.04 14.56
CA GLY A 195 7.54 15.49 14.74
C GLY A 195 6.18 16.10 14.40
N ILE A 196 5.20 15.30 14.00
CA ILE A 196 3.79 15.72 13.87
C ILE A 196 3.03 15.18 15.09
N SER A 197 2.54 16.06 15.96
CA SER A 197 2.05 15.71 17.30
C SER A 197 0.67 15.04 17.35
N ASN A 198 0.03 14.76 16.21
CA ASN A 198 -1.30 14.19 16.16
C ASN A 198 -1.33 12.98 15.21
N GLY A 199 -1.33 11.76 15.77
CA GLY A 199 -1.47 10.51 15.01
C GLY A 199 -0.17 9.98 14.39
N THR A 200 0.83 9.71 15.22
CA THR A 200 2.04 9.01 14.78
C THR A 200 1.68 7.58 14.39
N GLY A 201 1.70 7.31 13.09
CA GLY A 201 1.61 5.95 12.58
C GLY A 201 2.65 5.04 13.23
N THR A 202 2.24 3.83 13.61
CA THR A 202 3.16 2.80 14.11
C THR A 202 3.86 2.06 12.97
N ASN A 203 3.25 2.09 11.77
CA ASN A 203 3.66 1.32 10.60
C ASN A 203 3.83 -0.18 10.87
N ALA A 204 3.12 -0.73 11.86
CA ALA A 204 3.28 -2.13 12.27
C ALA A 204 2.98 -3.13 11.13
N SER A 205 2.15 -2.75 10.16
CA SER A 205 1.85 -3.58 8.98
C SER A 205 2.89 -3.46 7.86
N GLY A 206 3.75 -2.45 7.90
CA GLY A 206 4.66 -2.08 6.80
C GLY A 206 3.97 -1.48 5.56
N PHE A 207 2.64 -1.28 5.59
CA PHE A 207 1.89 -0.64 4.50
C PHE A 207 2.34 0.82 4.27
N SER A 208 2.88 1.52 5.26
CA SER A 208 3.63 2.78 5.05
C SER A 208 2.88 3.90 4.32
N ILE A 209 1.63 4.19 4.68
CA ILE A 209 0.87 5.33 4.13
C ILE A 209 1.53 6.64 4.54
N LEU A 210 1.82 7.48 3.55
CA LEU A 210 2.13 8.89 3.74
C LEU A 210 0.84 9.67 3.50
N ILE A 211 0.35 10.37 4.51
CA ILE A 211 -0.84 11.21 4.39
C ILE A 211 -0.37 12.61 4.00
N ARG A 212 -0.88 13.15 2.89
CA ARG A 212 -0.47 14.45 2.37
C ARG A 212 -0.79 15.65 3.28
N GLY A 213 -1.56 15.44 4.35
CA GLY A 213 -1.75 16.45 5.38
C GLY A 213 -2.62 17.62 4.94
N ASP A 214 -3.56 17.42 4.00
CA ASP A 214 -4.50 18.47 3.61
C ASP A 214 -5.50 18.77 4.74
N ILE A 215 -5.41 19.96 5.29
CA ILE A 215 -6.00 20.33 6.56
C ILE A 215 -7.52 20.49 6.39
N ARG A 216 -8.30 19.45 6.73
CA ARG A 216 -9.76 19.63 6.79
C ARG A 216 -10.11 20.42 8.04
N HIS A 217 -10.97 21.40 7.85
CA HIS A 217 -11.51 22.22 8.93
C HIS A 217 -13.03 22.06 9.00
N GLN A 218 -13.58 22.06 10.20
CA GLN A 218 -14.99 22.29 10.46
C GLN A 218 -15.13 23.58 11.26
N GLY A 219 -15.40 24.69 10.56
CA GLY A 219 -15.26 26.03 11.15
C GLY A 219 -13.79 26.32 11.47
N GLU A 220 -13.49 26.68 12.71
CA GLU A 220 -12.11 26.91 13.18
C GLU A 220 -11.40 25.63 13.67
N ASN A 221 -12.11 24.50 13.73
CA ASN A 221 -11.56 23.26 14.27
C ASN A 221 -10.89 22.44 13.16
N TYR A 222 -9.63 22.08 13.35
CA TYR A 222 -8.96 21.06 12.55
C TYR A 222 -9.56 19.69 12.83
N ILE A 223 -10.02 19.01 11.78
CA ILE A 223 -10.65 17.68 11.85
C ILE A 223 -9.81 16.58 11.18
N GLY A 224 -8.55 16.88 10.87
CA GLY A 224 -7.61 15.94 10.27
C GLY A 224 -7.65 15.86 8.74
N SER A 225 -6.66 15.24 8.16
CA SER A 225 -6.50 14.90 6.74
C SER A 225 -6.86 13.44 6.49
N ILE A 226 -7.19 13.13 5.24
CA ILE A 226 -7.48 11.75 4.83
C ILE A 226 -6.72 11.41 3.57
N GLU A 227 -6.05 10.27 3.61
CA GLU A 227 -5.53 9.62 2.42
C GLU A 227 -6.51 8.55 1.95
N ALA A 228 -6.77 8.49 0.65
CA ALA A 228 -7.74 7.57 0.08
C ALA A 228 -7.15 6.78 -1.10
N PHE A 229 -7.52 5.50 -1.15
CA PHE A 229 -7.07 4.56 -2.17
C PHE A 229 -8.26 4.04 -2.96
N TRP A 230 -8.12 3.96 -4.28
CA TRP A 230 -9.13 3.32 -5.10
C TRP A 230 -9.24 1.83 -4.84
N SER A 231 -10.48 1.35 -4.79
CA SER A 231 -10.81 -0.05 -5.03
C SER A 231 -11.30 -0.25 -6.46
N SER A 232 -11.04 -1.42 -7.04
CA SER A 232 -11.60 -1.87 -8.31
C SER A 232 -13.10 -2.21 -8.23
N THR A 233 -13.71 -2.18 -7.04
CA THR A 233 -15.14 -2.46 -6.85
C THR A 233 -15.99 -1.22 -7.14
N GLU A 234 -16.78 -1.28 -8.22
CA GLU A 234 -17.77 -0.24 -8.56
C GLU A 234 -18.97 -0.28 -7.61
N VAL A 235 -19.56 0.89 -7.34
CA VAL A 235 -20.82 1.02 -6.59
C VAL A 235 -21.92 1.48 -7.54
N ARG A 236 -22.96 0.65 -7.65
CA ARG A 236 -24.15 0.98 -8.41
C ARG A 236 -25.17 1.68 -7.52
N MET A 237 -25.30 3.00 -7.66
CA MET A 237 -26.35 3.77 -6.98
C MET A 237 -27.68 3.70 -7.75
N PRO A 238 -28.85 3.74 -7.07
CA PRO A 238 -30.15 3.83 -7.74
C PRO A 238 -30.25 5.07 -8.64
N LYS A 239 -30.82 4.90 -9.84
CA LYS A 239 -30.83 5.85 -10.98
C LYS A 239 -31.52 7.22 -10.75
N THR A 240 -31.88 7.62 -9.53
CA THR A 240 -32.83 8.74 -9.31
C THR A 240 -32.21 10.14 -9.37
N TYR A 241 -30.89 10.26 -9.36
CA TYR A 241 -30.16 11.50 -9.64
C TYR A 241 -28.96 11.13 -10.52
N ILE A 242 -28.62 12.01 -11.47
CA ILE A 242 -27.41 12.05 -12.34
C ILE A 242 -26.52 10.80 -12.21
N ILE A 243 -26.29 10.07 -13.31
CA ILE A 243 -25.38 8.90 -13.48
C ILE A 243 -23.93 9.15 -13.01
N ALA A 244 -23.75 9.56 -11.76
CA ALA A 244 -22.49 9.58 -11.07
C ALA A 244 -22.12 8.11 -10.87
N ARG A 245 -21.09 7.71 -11.59
CA ARG A 245 -20.46 6.42 -11.42
C ARG A 245 -19.61 6.53 -10.16
N TYR A 246 -19.84 5.66 -9.20
CA TYR A 246 -19.11 5.65 -7.93
C TYR A 246 -18.26 4.39 -7.86
N ALA A 247 -17.15 4.46 -7.15
CA ALA A 247 -16.36 3.29 -6.80
C ALA A 247 -15.98 3.34 -5.32
N ARG A 248 -15.70 2.16 -4.76
CA ARG A 248 -15.29 2.02 -3.37
C ARG A 248 -13.88 2.58 -3.17
N THR A 249 -13.63 3.07 -1.96
CA THR A 249 -12.34 3.59 -1.52
C THR A 249 -12.04 3.12 -0.11
N LEU A 250 -10.76 2.93 0.17
CA LEU A 250 -10.23 2.83 1.53
C LEU A 250 -9.74 4.22 1.96
N GLY A 251 -10.25 4.77 3.05
CA GLY A 251 -9.83 6.05 3.61
C GLY A 251 -9.16 5.88 4.98
N VAL A 252 -8.00 6.54 5.18
CA VAL A 252 -7.25 6.54 6.45
C VAL A 252 -7.10 7.97 6.96
N CYS A 253 -7.55 8.21 8.19
CA CYS A 253 -7.43 9.51 8.87
C CYS A 253 -6.05 9.71 9.48
N ASP A 254 -5.52 10.93 9.50
CA ASP A 254 -4.24 11.24 10.16
C ASP A 254 -4.34 11.26 11.69
N VAL A 255 -5.36 11.90 12.27
CA VAL A 255 -5.43 12.24 13.70
C VAL A 255 -5.73 11.07 14.65
N ASN A 256 -6.18 9.92 14.14
CA ASN A 256 -6.55 8.76 14.95
C ASN A 256 -6.46 7.46 14.14
N SER A 257 -6.71 6.33 14.80
CA SER A 257 -6.72 5.00 14.17
C SER A 257 -7.94 4.75 13.26
N ILE A 258 -8.75 5.75 12.95
CA ILE A 258 -9.97 5.55 12.14
C ILE A 258 -9.58 5.24 10.70
N ILE A 259 -10.10 4.11 10.24
CA ILE A 259 -10.14 3.69 8.85
C ILE A 259 -11.59 3.47 8.46
N TYR A 260 -11.95 3.77 7.21
CA TYR A 260 -13.29 3.46 6.73
C TYR A 260 -13.31 3.14 5.23
N MET A 261 -14.31 2.37 4.82
CA MET A 261 -14.65 2.15 3.42
C MET A 261 -15.76 3.12 3.00
N ASN A 262 -15.56 3.88 1.93
CA ASN A 262 -16.56 4.82 1.40
C ASN A 262 -16.75 4.62 -0.11
N ALA A 263 -17.65 5.37 -0.72
CA ALA A 263 -17.84 5.43 -2.17
C ALA A 263 -17.74 6.88 -2.66
N TYR A 264 -16.91 7.11 -3.67
CA TYR A 264 -16.70 8.42 -4.26
C TYR A 264 -16.92 8.41 -5.76
N SER A 265 -17.24 9.59 -6.29
CA SER A 265 -17.37 9.81 -7.73
C SER A 265 -16.07 9.43 -8.43
N LYS A 266 -16.17 8.67 -9.52
CA LYS A 266 -15.03 8.24 -10.34
C LYS A 266 -14.20 9.38 -10.92
N TYR A 267 -14.73 10.60 -10.92
CA TYR A 267 -14.05 11.82 -11.38
C TYR A 267 -13.10 12.43 -10.34
N ILE A 268 -13.17 12.02 -9.07
CA ILE A 268 -12.24 12.48 -8.02
C ILE A 268 -10.96 11.64 -8.12
N PRO A 269 -9.77 12.23 -8.23
CA PRO A 269 -8.55 11.43 -8.33
C PRO A 269 -8.06 10.97 -6.94
N PHE A 270 -7.71 9.70 -6.81
CA PHE A 270 -7.17 9.09 -5.58
C PHE A 270 -5.90 8.28 -5.89
N ASN A 271 -5.15 7.92 -4.85
CA ASN A 271 -3.99 7.06 -5.03
C ASN A 271 -4.39 5.62 -5.36
N VAL A 272 -3.46 4.90 -5.96
CA VAL A 272 -3.57 3.47 -6.25
C VAL A 272 -2.43 2.74 -5.56
N ARG A 273 -2.74 1.56 -5.02
CA ARG A 273 -1.78 0.67 -4.40
C ARG A 273 -2.08 -0.76 -4.83
N CYS A 274 -1.12 -1.39 -5.47
CA CYS A 274 -1.32 -2.70 -6.09
C CYS A 274 -1.23 -3.84 -5.07
N ILE A 275 -2.00 -4.89 -5.32
CA ILE A 275 -1.96 -6.17 -4.63
C ILE A 275 -1.60 -7.28 -5.62
N LYS A 276 -0.82 -8.27 -5.18
CA LYS A 276 -0.38 -9.38 -6.03
C LYS A 276 -1.54 -10.32 -6.30
N ASN A 277 -1.64 -10.82 -7.53
CA ASN A 277 -2.64 -11.82 -7.88
C ASN A 277 -2.42 -13.08 -7.05
N ARG A 278 -3.52 -13.69 -6.57
CA ARG A 278 -3.44 -15.03 -5.99
C ARG A 278 -3.07 -16.02 -7.09
N THR A 279 -2.05 -16.82 -6.86
CA THR A 279 -1.85 -18.04 -7.65
C THR A 279 -2.78 -19.09 -7.08
N GLU A 280 -3.71 -19.58 -7.90
CA GLU A 280 -4.45 -20.81 -7.63
C GLU A 280 -3.51 -22.01 -7.40
#